data_AF-A0A924I523-F1
#
_entry.id   AF-A0A924I523-F1
#
_cell.length_a   1.000
_cell.length_b   1.000
_cell.length_c   1.000
_cell.angle_alpha   90.00
_cell.angle_beta   90.00
_cell.angle_gamma   90.00
#
_symmetry.space_group_name_H-M   'P 1'
#
loop_
_entity.id
_entity.type
_entity.pdbx_description
1 polymer ?
#
loop_
_entity_poly.entity_id
_entity_poly.type
_entity_poly.pdbx_seq_one_letter_code
_entity_poly.pdbx_strand_id
1 'polypeptide(L)'
;MSNAPASLFTGPLMSAAVRDSFVKLDPRMLVRNPVMFVVAIVALLSTILWIKGLAAGTGQPGFEGQLVFWLWLTVLFGNFAEGLAEGRGKAQAASLRATKAELSARRLPGADGALAKAWRIVPASQL
;
A
#
# COMPACT_ATOMS: atom_id res chain seq x y z
N MET A 1 0.39 -30.64 -8.30
CA MET A 1 -0.13 -29.25 -8.30
C MET A 1 1.07 -28.34 -8.09
N SER A 2 1.47 -27.60 -9.13
CA SER A 2 2.67 -26.75 -9.10
C SER A 2 2.37 -25.52 -8.23
N ASN A 3 2.97 -25.44 -7.04
CA ASN A 3 2.94 -24.24 -6.21
C ASN A 3 3.97 -23.24 -6.77
N ALA A 4 3.57 -22.47 -7.78
CA ALA A 4 4.34 -21.30 -8.17
C ALA A 4 4.24 -20.27 -7.02
N PRO A 5 5.36 -19.71 -6.54
CA PRO A 5 5.31 -18.65 -5.52
C PRO A 5 4.50 -17.48 -6.08
N ALA A 6 3.53 -16.99 -5.31
CA ALA A 6 2.74 -15.83 -5.68
C ALA A 6 3.69 -14.66 -6.01
N SER A 7 3.79 -14.31 -7.29
CA SER A 7 4.75 -13.34 -7.78
C SER A 7 4.54 -11.99 -7.10
N LEU A 8 5.62 -11.46 -6.51
CA LEU A 8 5.67 -10.17 -5.82
C LEU A 8 5.33 -8.99 -6.73
N PHE A 9 5.32 -9.21 -8.05
CA PHE A 9 5.08 -8.24 -9.12
C PHE A 9 3.89 -8.67 -9.97
N THR A 10 2.73 -8.88 -9.34
CA THR A 10 1.50 -9.12 -10.11
C THR A 10 1.10 -7.81 -10.79
N GLY A 11 0.91 -7.82 -12.11
CA GLY A 11 0.55 -6.62 -12.90
C GLY A 11 -0.56 -5.74 -12.30
N PRO A 12 -1.64 -6.32 -11.72
CA PRO A 12 -2.69 -5.55 -11.06
C PRO A 12 -2.25 -4.82 -9.77
N LEU A 13 -1.31 -5.38 -9.01
CA LEU A 13 -0.76 -4.75 -7.80
C LEU A 13 0.10 -3.53 -8.18
N MET A 14 0.88 -3.66 -9.24
CA MET A 14 1.81 -2.63 -9.69
C MET A 14 1.08 -1.44 -10.30
N SER A 15 0.04 -1.69 -11.12
CA SER A 15 -0.80 -0.62 -11.68
C SER A 15 -1.61 0.11 -10.61
N ALA A 16 -2.11 -0.61 -9.60
CA ALA A 16 -2.78 0.00 -8.45
C ALA A 16 -1.82 0.88 -7.64
N ALA A 17 -0.60 0.41 -7.35
CA ALA A 17 0.38 1.17 -6.58
C ALA A 17 0.87 2.43 -7.32
N VAL A 18 1.09 2.35 -8.64
CA VAL A 18 1.43 3.52 -9.46
C VAL A 18 0.31 4.56 -9.38
N ARG A 19 -0.95 4.16 -9.59
CA ARG A 19 -2.09 5.07 -9.48
C ARG A 19 -2.22 5.66 -8.08
N ASP A 20 -2.03 4.85 -7.05
CA ASP A 20 -2.07 5.28 -5.65
C ASP A 20 -0.95 6.29 -5.33
N SER A 21 0.20 6.19 -5.98
CA SER A 21 1.34 7.11 -5.81
C SER A 21 1.02 8.52 -6.29
N PHE A 22 0.24 8.63 -7.37
CA PHE A 22 -0.26 9.91 -7.90
C PHE A 22 -1.46 10.44 -7.11
N VAL A 23 -2.36 9.57 -6.65
CA VAL A 23 -3.52 9.99 -5.83
C VAL A 23 -3.06 10.46 -4.44
N LYS A 24 -2.05 9.80 -3.87
CA LYS A 24 -1.46 10.19 -2.58
C LYS A 24 -0.70 11.50 -2.62
N LEU A 25 -0.43 12.11 -3.79
CA LEU A 25 0.09 13.49 -3.88
C LEU A 25 -0.92 14.55 -3.40
N ASP A 26 -2.18 14.18 -3.14
CA ASP A 26 -3.16 15.09 -2.57
C ASP A 26 -2.67 15.59 -1.18
N PRO A 27 -2.46 16.92 -1.00
CA PRO A 27 -1.82 17.47 0.19
C PRO A 27 -2.50 17.08 1.50
N ARG A 28 -3.79 16.75 1.49
CA ARG A 28 -4.55 16.29 2.67
C ARG A 28 -4.11 14.92 3.17
N MET A 29 -3.62 14.05 2.29
CA MET A 29 -3.08 12.74 2.67
C MET A 29 -1.62 12.85 3.12
N LEU A 30 -0.84 13.73 2.50
CA LEU A 30 0.56 13.98 2.85
C LEU A 30 0.74 14.52 4.28
N VAL A 31 -0.21 15.26 4.87
CA VAL A 31 -0.05 15.79 6.26
C VAL A 31 0.16 14.68 7.30
N ARG A 32 -0.34 13.46 7.04
CA ARG A 32 -0.08 12.31 7.92
C ARG A 32 1.34 11.74 7.76
N ASN A 33 2.02 12.04 6.66
CA ASN A 33 3.40 11.70 6.37
C ASN A 33 4.24 13.00 6.30
N PRO A 34 4.65 13.56 7.45
CA PRO A 34 5.25 14.89 7.53
C PRO A 34 6.55 15.01 6.73
N VAL A 35 7.33 13.92 6.63
CA VAL A 35 8.57 13.91 5.85
C VAL A 35 8.26 14.05 4.36
N MET A 36 7.35 13.23 3.82
CA MET A 36 6.99 13.29 2.41
C MET A 36 6.32 14.62 2.03
N PHE A 37 5.54 15.20 2.94
CA PHE A 37 4.93 16.52 2.74
C PHE A 37 5.96 17.63 2.55
N VAL A 38 6.98 17.69 3.41
CA VAL A 38 8.05 18.70 3.31
C VAL A 38 8.82 18.53 2.00
N VAL A 39 9.16 17.30 1.61
CA VAL A 39 9.87 17.05 0.34
C VAL A 39 9.03 17.49 -0.86
N ALA A 40 7.71 17.25 -0.85
CA ALA A 40 6.81 17.70 -1.91
C ALA A 40 6.73 19.24 -2.00
N ILE A 41 6.71 19.95 -0.86
CA ILE A 41 6.77 21.42 -0.83
C ILE A 41 8.09 21.92 -1.41
N VAL A 42 9.22 21.32 -1.02
CA VAL A 42 10.53 21.69 -1.55
C VAL A 42 10.59 21.46 -3.05
N ALA A 43 10.13 20.29 -3.54
CA ALA A 43 10.05 19.99 -4.97
C ALA A 43 9.19 21.02 -5.73
N LEU A 44 8.05 21.41 -5.17
CA LEU A 44 7.16 22.42 -5.75
C LEU A 44 7.83 23.80 -5.81
N LEU A 45 8.44 24.25 -4.71
CA LEU A 45 9.15 25.53 -4.66
C LEU A 45 10.33 25.56 -5.63
N SER A 46 11.13 24.49 -5.69
CA SER A 46 12.23 24.35 -6.64
C SER A 46 11.72 24.38 -8.09
N THR A 47 10.57 23.78 -8.38
CA THR A 47 9.94 23.84 -9.71
C THR A 47 9.57 25.28 -10.07
N ILE A 48 8.97 26.03 -9.15
CA ILE A 48 8.61 27.44 -9.36
C ILE A 48 9.85 28.31 -9.61
N LEU A 49 10.91 28.12 -8.82
CA LEU A 49 12.16 28.86 -8.98
C LEU A 49 12.82 28.54 -10.33
N TRP A 50 12.84 27.27 -10.73
CA TRP A 50 13.36 26.85 -12.02
C TRP A 50 12.59 27.48 -13.18
N ILE A 51 11.25 27.48 -13.15
CA ILE A 51 10.41 28.12 -14.18
C ILE A 51 10.68 29.63 -14.24
N LYS A 52 10.83 30.30 -13.08
CA LYS A 52 11.19 31.72 -13.04
C LYS A 52 12.57 31.98 -13.64
N GLY A 53 13.56 31.14 -13.34
CA GLY A 53 14.90 31.22 -13.93
C GLY A 53 14.86 31.02 -15.45
N LEU A 54 14.06 30.06 -15.92
CA LEU A 54 13.83 29.80 -17.34
C LEU A 54 13.24 31.01 -18.06
N ALA A 55 12.21 31.63 -17.48
CA ALA A 55 11.54 32.80 -18.04
C ALA A 55 12.44 34.06 -18.03
N ALA A 56 13.31 34.19 -17.03
CA ALA A 56 14.26 35.29 -16.94
C ALA A 56 15.53 35.07 -17.78
N GLY A 57 15.73 33.88 -18.36
CA GLY A 57 16.96 33.53 -19.09
C GLY A 57 18.21 33.45 -18.20
N THR A 58 18.02 33.23 -16.90
CA THR A 58 19.09 33.20 -15.88
C THR A 58 19.31 31.80 -15.34
N GLY A 59 20.52 31.49 -14.86
CA GLY A 59 20.83 30.21 -14.21
C GLY A 59 21.25 29.11 -15.19
N GLN A 60 21.16 27.85 -14.76
CA GLN A 60 21.53 26.67 -15.54
C GLN A 60 20.30 25.75 -15.71
N PRO A 61 19.45 26.01 -16.71
CA PRO A 61 18.13 25.37 -16.82
C PRO A 61 18.19 23.85 -16.93
N GLY A 62 19.23 23.30 -17.58
CA GLY A 62 19.42 21.86 -17.67
C GLY A 62 19.75 21.20 -16.32
N PHE A 63 20.67 21.79 -15.55
CA PHE A 63 21.08 21.26 -14.26
C PHE A 63 19.99 21.40 -13.20
N GLU A 64 19.38 22.58 -13.11
CA GLU A 64 18.27 22.85 -12.19
C GLU A 64 17.05 21.98 -12.49
N GLY A 65 16.70 21.82 -13.77
CA GLY A 65 15.62 20.94 -14.20
C GLY A 65 15.88 19.48 -13.84
N GLN A 66 17.13 19.01 -13.96
CA GLN A 66 17.52 17.66 -13.55
C GLN A 66 17.34 17.45 -12.05
N LEU A 67 17.68 18.43 -11.21
CA LEU A 67 17.46 18.35 -9.76
C LEU A 67 15.97 18.34 -9.41
N VAL A 68 15.17 19.22 -10.03
CA VAL A 68 13.71 19.26 -9.86
C VAL A 68 13.08 17.92 -10.24
N PHE A 69 13.53 17.33 -11.36
CA PHE A 69 13.07 16.01 -11.79
C PHE A 69 13.38 14.93 -10.75
N TRP A 70 14.60 14.90 -10.20
CA TRP A 70 14.96 13.94 -9.16
C TRP A 70 14.18 14.15 -7.86
N LEU A 71 13.88 15.40 -7.48
CA LEU A 71 13.02 15.70 -6.32
C LEU A 71 11.61 15.15 -6.51
N TRP A 72 11.02 15.27 -7.69
CA TRP A 72 9.71 14.68 -7.96
C TRP A 72 9.76 13.15 -7.98
N LEU A 73 10.83 12.58 -8.52
CA LEU A 73 11.01 11.14 -8.56
C LEU A 73 11.12 10.54 -7.14
N THR A 74 11.82 11.19 -6.21
CA THR A 74 11.91 10.72 -4.82
C THR A 74 10.57 10.79 -4.10
N VAL A 75 9.76 11.83 -4.36
CA VAL A 75 8.39 11.94 -3.83
C VAL A 75 7.52 10.79 -4.33
N LEU A 76 7.54 10.53 -5.65
CA LEU A 76 6.77 9.44 -6.25
C LEU A 76 7.19 8.07 -5.71
N PHE A 77 8.50 7.82 -5.59
CA PHE A 77 9.02 6.55 -5.06
C PHE A 77 8.69 6.36 -3.58
N GLY A 78 8.71 7.41 -2.76
CA GLY A 78 8.30 7.34 -1.36
C GLY A 78 6.82 6.97 -1.22
N ASN A 79 5.94 7.64 -1.98
CA ASN A 79 4.51 7.33 -2.00
C ASN A 79 4.23 5.90 -2.51
N PHE A 80 4.98 5.46 -3.52
CA PHE A 80 4.91 4.10 -4.05
C PHE A 80 5.32 3.05 -3.01
N ALA A 81 6.43 3.27 -2.31
CA ALA A 81 6.92 2.36 -1.28
C ALA A 81 5.92 2.23 -0.13
N GLU A 82 5.30 3.35 0.27
CA GLU A 82 4.23 3.37 1.27
C GLU A 82 2.99 2.58 0.80
N GLY A 83 2.52 2.82 -0.43
CA GLY A 83 1.42 2.07 -1.03
C GLY A 83 1.69 0.56 -1.12
N LEU A 84 2.92 0.17 -1.46
CA LEU A 84 3.34 -1.22 -1.51
C LEU A 84 3.37 -1.87 -0.10
N ALA A 85 3.84 -1.14 0.91
CA ALA A 85 3.87 -1.60 2.29
C ALA A 85 2.45 -1.84 2.83
N GLU A 86 1.53 -0.89 2.63
CA GLU A 86 0.13 -1.03 3.04
C GLU A 86 -0.61 -2.12 2.24
N GLY A 87 -0.31 -2.25 0.95
CA GLY A 87 -0.92 -3.23 0.06
C GLY A 87 -0.69 -4.67 0.53
N ARG A 88 0.50 -4.98 1.03
CA ARG A 88 0.81 -6.31 1.59
C ARG A 88 0.07 -6.59 2.90
N GLY A 89 0.04 -5.62 3.82
CA GLY A 89 -0.68 -5.76 5.08
C GLY A 89 -2.17 -6.00 4.87
N LYS A 90 -2.79 -5.28 3.91
CA LYS A 90 -4.20 -5.47 3.55
C LYS A 90 -4.45 -6.82 2.87
N ALA A 91 -3.59 -7.24 1.93
CA ALA A 91 -3.73 -8.53 1.26
C ALA A 91 -3.56 -9.71 2.22
N GLN A 92 -2.60 -9.65 3.14
CA GLN A 92 -2.37 -10.69 4.15
C GLN A 92 -3.49 -10.73 5.20
N ALA A 93 -4.02 -9.58 5.62
CA ALA A 93 -5.18 -9.54 6.51
C ALA A 93 -6.44 -10.07 5.84
N ALA A 94 -6.63 -9.81 4.54
CA ALA A 94 -7.76 -10.33 3.77
C ALA A 94 -7.69 -11.85 3.64
N SER A 95 -6.52 -12.44 3.35
CA SER A 95 -6.37 -13.89 3.31
C SER A 95 -6.63 -14.53 4.67
N LEU A 96 -6.13 -13.94 5.76
CA LEU A 96 -6.37 -14.47 7.12
C LEU A 96 -7.85 -14.40 7.52
N ARG A 97 -8.57 -13.33 7.14
CA ARG A 97 -10.02 -13.20 7.36
C ARG A 97 -10.80 -14.24 6.56
N ALA A 98 -10.43 -14.47 5.29
CA ALA A 98 -11.03 -15.50 4.46
C ALA A 98 -10.80 -16.90 5.06
N THR A 99 -9.56 -17.22 5.45
CA THR A 99 -9.25 -18.50 6.12
C THR A 99 -10.01 -18.65 7.44
N LYS A 100 -10.13 -17.59 8.25
CA LYS A 100 -10.95 -17.62 9.48
C LYS A 100 -12.43 -17.89 9.20
N ALA A 101 -12.99 -17.35 8.11
CA ALA A 101 -14.37 -17.59 7.72
C ALA A 101 -14.61 -19.05 7.26
N GLU A 102 -13.58 -19.69 6.70
CA GLU A 102 -13.62 -21.09 6.25
C GLU A 102 -13.32 -22.09 7.39
N LEU A 103 -12.91 -21.63 8.57
CA LEU A 103 -12.67 -22.52 9.71
C LEU A 103 -13.99 -23.15 10.17
N SER A 104 -13.93 -24.45 10.44
CA SER A 104 -15.00 -25.20 11.07
C SER A 104 -14.49 -25.85 12.34
N ALA A 105 -15.29 -25.83 13.40
CA ALA A 105 -14.94 -26.40 14.68
C ALA A 105 -15.80 -27.62 14.97
N ARG A 106 -15.22 -28.57 15.71
CA ARG A 106 -15.95 -29.73 16.21
C ARG A 106 -16.53 -29.36 17.57
N ARG A 107 -17.85 -29.20 17.64
CA ARG A 107 -18.55 -28.95 18.90
C ARG A 107 -18.89 -30.28 19.57
N LEU A 108 -18.46 -30.42 20.82
CA LEU A 108 -18.85 -31.52 21.70
C LEU A 108 -20.16 -31.15 22.41
N PRO A 109 -21.16 -32.04 22.46
CA PRO A 109 -22.31 -31.87 23.34
C PRO A 109 -21.86 -31.92 24.80
N GLY A 110 -22.46 -31.08 25.65
CA GLY A 110 -22.09 -30.86 27.05
C GLY A 110 -22.11 -32.13 27.92
N ALA A 111 -21.50 -32.01 29.10
CA ALA A 111 -20.97 -33.07 29.97
C ALA A 111 -21.99 -34.03 30.64
N ASP A 112 -23.19 -34.22 30.09
CA ASP A 112 -24.17 -35.14 30.64
C ASP A 112 -24.22 -36.42 29.81
N GLY A 113 -23.20 -37.25 30.05
CA GLY A 113 -23.27 -38.70 30.14
C GLY A 113 -24.26 -39.44 29.24
N ALA A 114 -23.96 -39.56 27.95
CA ALA A 114 -24.25 -40.78 27.19
C ALA A 114 -23.40 -40.83 25.91
N LEU A 115 -22.27 -41.53 26.00
CA LEU A 115 -21.63 -42.27 24.90
C LEU A 115 -21.43 -41.53 23.57
N ALA A 116 -20.37 -40.72 23.54
CA ALA A 116 -19.36 -40.63 22.49
C ALA A 116 -19.70 -41.20 21.09
N LYS A 117 -20.03 -40.30 20.13
CA LYS A 117 -19.46 -40.27 18.75
C LYS A 117 -20.07 -39.21 17.83
N ALA A 118 -21.07 -38.45 18.26
CA ALA A 118 -21.68 -37.42 17.42
C ALA A 118 -21.04 -36.04 17.66
N TRP A 119 -19.84 -35.81 17.14
CA TRP A 119 -19.34 -34.44 16.95
C TRP A 119 -20.07 -33.83 15.77
N ARG A 120 -20.56 -32.59 15.91
CA ARG A 120 -21.08 -31.82 14.77
C ARG A 120 -20.04 -30.81 14.34
N ILE A 121 -19.80 -30.74 13.03
CA ILE A 121 -19.02 -29.66 12.42
C ILE A 121 -19.90 -28.43 12.44
N VAL A 122 -19.42 -27.36 13.07
CA VAL A 122 -20.10 -26.07 13.11
C VAL A 122 -19.17 -25.04 12.45
N PRO A 123 -19.66 -24.23 11.49
CA PRO A 123 -18.84 -23.16 10.91
C PRO A 123 -18.44 -22.15 11.98
N ALA A 124 -17.27 -21.51 11.81
CA ALA A 124 -16.74 -20.53 12.77
C ALA A 124 -17.63 -19.30 12.97
N SER A 125 -18.60 -19.06 12.09
CA SER A 125 -19.63 -18.02 12.24
C SER A 125 -20.72 -18.33 13.27
N GLN A 126 -20.79 -19.58 13.76
CA GLN A 126 -21.81 -20.08 14.69
C GLN A 126 -21.21 -20.64 16.00
N LEU A 127 -19.91 -20.40 16.23
CA LEU A 127 -19.24 -20.59 17.51
C LEU A 127 -19.48 -19.38 18.41
#